data_AF-A0A368TJV6-F1
#
_entry.id   AF-A0A368TJV6-F1
#
_cell.length_a   1.000
_cell.length_b   1.000
_cell.length_c   1.000
_cell.angle_alpha   90.00
_cell.angle_beta   90.00
_cell.angle_gamma   90.00
#
_symmetry.space_group_name_H-M   'P 1'
#
loop_
_entity.id
_entity.type
_entity.pdbx_description
1 polymer ?
#
loop_
_entity_poly.entity_id
_entity_poly.type
_entity_poly.pdbx_seq_one_letter_code
_entity_poly.pdbx_strand_id
1 'polypeptide(L)'
;MLLWLIKKLKAKNLEEYIETIRILALLFGVVIFGTIAFYYFERANPDVKDVGDALYWVVVTITTVGYGDVAPITLGGRILFVLVALGGISTIAYVFEQLIAFSTKNQIEVLFGSGAVKMKRHTIIVGWNAKAEEAIKELKSEDEAFLVVGSELDHAALNAEEIQHISGDPTKSETLSRSNIKEAKTLMIPLEDDSETIMVALAVRKQNPNINIIATCEAREHVELMRGAGNKPYNILCRDKWPLTCSCGYRASGRGFYCGRNDIG
;
A
#
# COMPACT_ATOMS: atom_id res chain seq x y z
N MET A 1 6.30 -10.48 23.99
CA MET A 1 5.85 -9.41 23.07
C MET A 1 6.16 -9.74 21.61
N LEU A 2 7.41 -10.05 21.24
CA LEU A 2 7.81 -10.39 19.86
C LEU A 2 7.13 -11.66 19.30
N LEU A 3 7.10 -12.74 20.09
CA LEU A 3 6.39 -13.99 19.73
C LEU A 3 4.87 -13.80 19.61
N TRP A 4 4.30 -12.87 20.37
CA TRP A 4 2.88 -12.50 20.28
C TRP A 4 2.61 -11.69 19.01
N LEU A 5 3.48 -10.75 18.66
CA LEU A 5 3.38 -9.98 17.42
C LEU A 5 3.55 -10.87 16.18
N ILE A 6 4.51 -11.81 16.21
CA ILE A 6 4.75 -12.78 15.13
C ILE A 6 3.57 -13.75 15.02
N LYS A 7 3.03 -14.25 16.14
CA LYS A 7 1.79 -15.05 16.13
C LYS A 7 0.60 -14.26 15.60
N LYS A 8 0.47 -12.98 15.95
CA LYS A 8 -0.62 -12.10 15.53
C LYS A 8 -0.53 -11.72 14.04
N LEU A 9 0.68 -11.52 13.52
CA LEU A 9 0.93 -11.27 12.10
C LEU A 9 0.77 -12.54 11.25
N LYS A 10 1.27 -13.70 11.71
CA LYS A 10 0.99 -15.00 11.06
C LYS A 10 -0.48 -15.35 11.12
N ALA A 11 -1.16 -15.10 12.25
CA ALA A 11 -2.59 -15.35 12.40
C ALA A 11 -3.41 -14.49 11.44
N LYS A 12 -3.09 -13.21 11.26
CA LYS A 12 -3.89 -12.35 10.38
C LYS A 12 -3.85 -12.79 8.90
N ASN A 13 -2.67 -13.14 8.40
CA ASN A 13 -2.56 -13.69 7.04
C ASN A 13 -3.14 -15.11 6.97
N LEU A 14 -2.95 -15.94 8.00
CA LEU A 14 -3.46 -17.31 8.03
C LEU A 14 -5.00 -17.37 8.09
N GLU A 15 -5.65 -16.49 8.85
CA GLU A 15 -7.12 -16.36 8.90
C GLU A 15 -7.70 -16.01 7.52
N GLU A 16 -7.05 -15.08 6.79
CA GLU A 16 -7.47 -14.70 5.43
C GLU A 16 -7.35 -15.87 4.42
N TYR A 17 -6.25 -16.65 4.51
CA TYR A 17 -6.10 -17.87 3.72
C TYR A 17 -7.10 -18.95 4.14
N ILE A 18 -7.40 -19.09 5.43
CA ILE A 18 -8.40 -20.05 5.94
C ILE A 18 -9.80 -19.70 5.44
N GLU A 19 -10.18 -18.42 5.43
CA GLU A 19 -11.47 -17.98 4.88
C GLU A 19 -11.56 -18.30 3.39
N THR A 20 -10.52 -17.96 2.61
CA THR A 20 -10.46 -18.28 1.18
C THR A 20 -10.61 -19.78 0.92
N ILE A 21 -9.88 -20.62 1.69
CA ILE A 21 -9.98 -22.08 1.59
C ILE A 21 -11.38 -22.58 1.97
N ARG A 22 -12.00 -22.01 3.02
CA ARG A 22 -13.38 -22.35 3.43
C ARG A 22 -14.39 -22.04 2.34
N ILE A 23 -14.28 -20.89 1.67
CA ILE A 23 -15.19 -20.47 0.60
C ILE A 23 -15.02 -21.37 -0.62
N LEU A 24 -13.78 -21.66 -1.03
CA LEU A 24 -13.51 -22.59 -2.12
C LEU A 24 -14.04 -23.99 -1.80
N ALA A 25 -13.84 -24.47 -0.57
CA ALA A 25 -14.41 -25.74 -0.12
C ALA A 25 -15.94 -25.73 -0.15
N LEU A 26 -16.58 -24.62 0.23
CA LEU A 26 -18.03 -24.46 0.15
C LEU A 26 -18.52 -24.47 -1.32
N LEU A 27 -17.84 -23.76 -2.22
CA LEU A 27 -18.14 -23.77 -3.65
C LEU A 27 -18.04 -25.18 -4.24
N PHE A 28 -16.94 -25.89 -4.00
CA PHE A 28 -16.78 -27.28 -4.42
C PHE A 28 -17.86 -28.17 -3.79
N GLY A 29 -18.21 -27.94 -2.53
CA GLY A 29 -19.31 -28.63 -1.85
C GLY A 29 -20.65 -28.42 -2.54
N VAL A 30 -20.99 -27.18 -2.90
CA VAL A 30 -22.22 -26.84 -3.64
C VAL A 30 -22.24 -27.50 -5.02
N VAL A 31 -21.12 -27.48 -5.74
CA VAL A 31 -21.00 -28.11 -7.07
C VAL A 31 -21.19 -29.62 -6.97
N ILE A 32 -20.49 -30.29 -6.05
CA ILE A 32 -20.58 -31.74 -5.86
C ILE A 32 -21.98 -32.14 -5.39
N PHE A 33 -22.52 -31.46 -4.38
CA PHE A 33 -23.86 -31.72 -3.87
C PHE A 33 -24.92 -31.49 -4.95
N GLY A 34 -24.85 -30.37 -5.66
CA GLY A 34 -25.74 -30.05 -6.77
C GLY A 34 -25.69 -31.10 -7.86
N THR A 35 -24.49 -31.58 -8.20
CA THR A 35 -24.28 -32.59 -9.26
C THR A 35 -24.93 -33.92 -8.86
N ILE A 36 -24.67 -34.39 -7.64
CA ILE A 36 -25.23 -35.64 -7.13
C ILE A 36 -26.75 -35.55 -6.99
N ALA A 37 -27.25 -34.46 -6.41
CA ALA A 37 -28.67 -34.24 -6.21
C ALA A 37 -29.42 -34.12 -7.55
N PHE A 38 -28.87 -33.37 -8.51
CA PHE A 38 -29.48 -33.20 -9.82
C PHE A 38 -29.50 -34.52 -10.58
N TYR A 39 -28.38 -35.25 -10.61
CA TYR A 39 -28.32 -36.58 -11.22
C TYR A 39 -29.32 -37.56 -10.58
N TYR A 40 -29.53 -37.47 -9.26
CA TYR A 40 -30.50 -38.31 -8.56
C TYR A 40 -31.95 -37.97 -8.90
N PHE A 41 -32.32 -36.69 -8.89
CA PHE A 41 -33.70 -36.26 -9.18
C PHE A 41 -34.06 -36.38 -10.67
N GLU A 42 -33.11 -36.15 -11.56
CA GLU A 42 -33.33 -36.10 -13.01
C GLU A 42 -32.98 -37.42 -13.73
N ARG A 43 -32.95 -38.57 -13.04
CA ARG A 43 -32.73 -39.88 -13.69
C ARG A 43 -33.74 -40.24 -14.77
N ALA A 44 -34.94 -39.67 -14.69
CA ALA A 44 -35.99 -39.86 -15.68
C ALA A 44 -35.85 -38.93 -16.89
N ASN A 45 -34.88 -38.00 -16.87
CA ASN A 45 -34.66 -37.02 -17.90
C ASN A 45 -33.81 -37.63 -19.03
N PRO A 46 -34.31 -37.69 -20.28
CA PRO A 46 -33.57 -38.25 -21.40
C PRO A 46 -32.29 -37.46 -21.76
N ASP A 47 -32.23 -36.19 -21.35
CA ASP A 47 -31.10 -35.30 -21.61
C ASP A 47 -29.96 -35.44 -20.58
N VAL A 48 -30.18 -36.21 -19.50
CA VAL A 48 -29.17 -36.47 -18.45
C VAL A 48 -28.78 -37.95 -18.50
N LYS A 49 -27.67 -38.27 -19.17
CA LYS A 49 -27.23 -39.66 -19.39
C LYS A 49 -26.22 -40.11 -18.35
N ASP A 50 -25.33 -39.22 -17.96
CA ASP A 50 -24.30 -39.52 -16.96
C ASP A 50 -24.13 -38.38 -15.93
N VAL A 51 -23.22 -38.60 -14.98
CA VAL A 51 -22.92 -37.62 -13.93
C VAL A 51 -22.22 -36.38 -14.51
N GLY A 52 -21.57 -36.51 -15.67
CA GLY A 52 -20.95 -35.40 -16.40
C GLY A 52 -21.99 -34.40 -16.90
N ASP A 53 -23.12 -34.87 -17.44
CA ASP A 53 -24.24 -34.01 -17.86
C ASP A 53 -24.82 -33.22 -16.67
N ALA A 54 -24.92 -33.87 -15.50
CA ALA A 54 -25.36 -33.21 -14.27
C ALA A 54 -24.36 -32.17 -13.76
N LEU A 55 -23.05 -32.47 -13.83
CA LEU A 55 -21.99 -31.52 -13.47
C LEU A 55 -22.00 -30.31 -14.40
N TYR A 56 -22.11 -30.57 -15.71
CA TYR A 56 -22.24 -29.55 -16.74
C TYR A 56 -23.41 -28.61 -16.44
N TRP A 57 -24.59 -29.17 -16.17
CA TRP A 57 -25.77 -28.37 -15.84
C TRP A 57 -25.56 -27.49 -14.61
N VAL A 58 -24.96 -28.03 -13.54
CA VAL A 58 -24.66 -27.27 -12.32
C VAL A 58 -23.69 -26.12 -12.61
N VAL A 59 -22.59 -26.38 -13.33
CA VAL A 59 -21.61 -25.35 -13.69
C VAL A 59 -22.25 -24.25 -14.53
N VAL A 60 -23.00 -24.61 -15.57
CA VAL A 60 -23.70 -23.67 -16.47
C VAL A 60 -24.74 -22.84 -15.71
N THR A 61 -25.40 -23.43 -14.72
CA THR A 61 -26.40 -22.74 -13.88
C THR A 61 -25.75 -21.75 -12.91
N ILE A 62 -24.73 -22.18 -12.15
CA ILE A 62 -24.06 -21.33 -11.15
C ILE A 62 -23.30 -20.19 -11.84
N THR A 63 -22.73 -20.43 -13.02
CA THR A 63 -22.07 -19.39 -13.84
C THR A 63 -23.06 -18.48 -14.57
N THR A 64 -24.36 -18.71 -14.44
CA THR A 64 -25.46 -17.94 -15.06
C THR A 64 -25.47 -17.95 -16.60
N VAL A 65 -24.76 -18.89 -17.23
CA VAL A 65 -24.73 -19.03 -18.70
C VAL A 65 -26.07 -19.55 -19.22
N GLY A 66 -26.59 -20.62 -18.60
CA GLY A 66 -27.96 -21.11 -18.84
C GLY A 66 -28.29 -21.47 -20.29
N TYR A 67 -27.51 -22.33 -20.95
CA TYR A 67 -27.75 -22.71 -22.35
C TYR A 67 -29.15 -23.31 -22.62
N GLY A 68 -29.76 -23.94 -21.63
CA GLY A 68 -31.12 -24.49 -21.71
C GLY A 68 -31.23 -25.81 -22.49
N ASP A 69 -30.10 -26.43 -22.80
CA ASP A 69 -29.96 -27.74 -23.43
C ASP A 69 -30.23 -28.91 -22.46
N VAL A 70 -29.89 -28.73 -21.18
CA VAL A 70 -30.30 -29.61 -20.08
C VAL A 70 -31.14 -28.78 -19.10
N ALA A 71 -32.32 -29.26 -18.73
CA ALA A 71 -33.21 -28.55 -17.80
C ALA A 71 -33.98 -29.54 -16.90
N PRO A 72 -34.27 -29.17 -15.64
CA PRO A 72 -35.00 -30.04 -14.73
C PRO A 72 -36.46 -30.22 -15.18
N ILE A 73 -36.84 -31.47 -15.42
CA ILE A 73 -38.22 -31.84 -15.75
C ILE A 73 -39.00 -32.28 -14.51
N THR A 74 -38.32 -32.71 -13.44
CA THR A 74 -38.98 -33.18 -12.21
C THR A 74 -39.23 -32.06 -11.22
N LEU A 75 -40.20 -32.24 -10.34
CA LEU A 75 -40.46 -31.29 -9.25
C LEU A 75 -39.23 -31.14 -8.33
N GLY A 76 -38.55 -32.25 -8.02
CA GLY A 76 -37.34 -32.24 -7.20
C GLY A 76 -36.19 -31.46 -7.84
N GLY A 77 -35.94 -31.69 -9.13
CA GLY A 77 -34.93 -30.94 -9.89
C GLY A 77 -35.24 -29.46 -10.00
N ARG A 78 -36.52 -29.07 -10.12
CA ARG A 78 -36.93 -27.65 -10.14
C ARG A 78 -36.73 -26.95 -8.79
N ILE A 79 -37.03 -27.63 -7.68
CA ILE A 79 -36.73 -27.09 -6.34
C ILE A 79 -35.22 -26.96 -6.15
N LEU A 80 -34.45 -27.98 -6.56
CA LEU A 80 -32.99 -27.94 -6.51
C LEU A 80 -32.43 -26.78 -7.35
N PHE A 81 -32.99 -26.54 -8.53
CA PHE A 81 -32.60 -25.41 -9.38
C PHE A 81 -32.71 -24.06 -8.66
N VAL A 82 -33.82 -23.79 -7.97
CA VAL A 82 -33.97 -22.53 -7.22
C VAL A 82 -32.89 -22.39 -6.15
N LEU A 83 -32.58 -23.48 -5.42
CA LEU A 83 -31.56 -23.47 -4.38
C LEU A 83 -30.15 -23.28 -4.95
N VAL A 84 -29.81 -24.00 -6.01
CA VAL A 84 -28.49 -23.91 -6.68
C VAL A 84 -28.32 -22.56 -7.38
N ALA A 85 -29.37 -22.01 -8.00
CA ALA A 85 -29.32 -20.71 -8.64
C ALA A 85 -29.06 -19.59 -7.62
N LEU A 86 -29.80 -19.56 -6.51
CA LEU A 86 -29.64 -18.54 -5.47
C LEU A 86 -28.33 -18.70 -4.68
N GLY A 87 -27.99 -19.92 -4.26
CA GLY A 87 -26.76 -20.18 -3.50
C GLY A 87 -25.50 -20.10 -4.36
N GLY A 88 -25.58 -20.60 -5.58
CA GLY A 88 -24.48 -20.66 -6.53
C GLY A 88 -24.02 -19.29 -7.00
N ILE A 89 -24.95 -18.44 -7.45
CA ILE A 89 -24.62 -17.09 -7.91
C ILE A 89 -23.96 -16.26 -6.81
N SER A 90 -24.46 -16.38 -5.58
CA SER A 90 -23.91 -15.68 -4.40
C SER A 90 -22.47 -16.12 -4.11
N THR A 91 -22.20 -17.41 -4.22
CA THR A 91 -20.87 -17.97 -3.96
C THR A 91 -19.87 -17.58 -5.04
N ILE A 92 -20.28 -17.63 -6.32
CA ILE A 92 -19.41 -17.20 -7.44
C ILE A 92 -19.11 -15.70 -7.37
N ALA A 93 -20.10 -14.85 -7.12
CA ALA A 93 -19.89 -13.41 -7.02
C ALA A 93 -18.84 -13.06 -5.95
N TYR A 94 -18.92 -13.72 -4.80
CA TYR A 94 -17.97 -13.52 -3.71
C TYR A 94 -16.56 -14.04 -4.04
N VAL A 95 -16.44 -15.17 -4.73
CA VAL A 95 -15.14 -15.67 -5.21
C VAL A 95 -14.52 -14.69 -6.21
N PHE A 96 -15.31 -14.11 -7.12
CA PHE A 96 -14.84 -13.08 -8.05
C PHE A 96 -14.36 -11.81 -7.31
N GLU A 97 -15.10 -11.36 -6.30
CA GLU A 97 -14.68 -10.24 -5.44
C GLU A 97 -13.32 -10.49 -4.81
N GLN A 98 -13.09 -11.70 -4.28
CA GLN A 98 -11.81 -12.07 -3.67
C GLN A 98 -10.68 -12.19 -4.70
N LEU A 99 -10.94 -12.71 -5.91
CA LEU A 99 -9.96 -12.73 -6.99
C LEU A 99 -9.54 -11.32 -7.41
N ILE A 100 -10.50 -10.40 -7.49
CA ILE A 100 -10.25 -8.99 -7.76
C ILE A 100 -9.42 -8.37 -6.62
N ALA A 101 -9.79 -8.64 -5.37
CA ALA A 101 -9.05 -8.15 -4.20
C ALA A 101 -7.60 -8.69 -4.18
N PHE A 102 -7.40 -9.96 -4.52
CA PHE A 102 -6.07 -10.59 -4.61
C PHE A 102 -5.22 -9.97 -5.73
N SER A 103 -5.79 -9.80 -6.92
CA SER A 103 -5.12 -9.16 -8.06
C SER A 103 -4.74 -7.72 -7.73
N THR A 104 -5.64 -6.99 -7.07
CA THR A 104 -5.42 -5.62 -6.64
C THR A 104 -4.30 -5.54 -5.59
N LYS A 105 -4.26 -6.45 -4.61
CA LYS A 105 -3.19 -6.49 -3.59
C LYS A 105 -1.78 -6.66 -4.17
N ASN A 106 -1.62 -7.48 -5.22
CA ASN A 106 -0.32 -7.67 -5.88
C ASN A 106 0.10 -6.49 -6.76
N GLN A 107 -0.85 -5.71 -7.28
CA GLN A 107 -0.56 -4.50 -8.07
C GLN A 107 -0.36 -3.26 -7.19
N ILE A 108 -0.95 -3.25 -5.99
CA ILE A 108 -0.80 -2.20 -4.99
C ILE A 108 0.65 -2.04 -4.55
N GLU A 109 1.46 -3.11 -4.47
CA GLU A 109 2.87 -2.96 -4.08
C GLU A 109 3.71 -2.18 -5.11
N VAL A 110 3.30 -2.20 -6.38
CA VAL A 110 3.93 -1.43 -7.48
C VAL A 110 3.38 0.01 -7.51
N LEU A 111 2.12 0.22 -7.13
CA LEU A 111 1.42 1.51 -7.07
C LEU A 111 1.60 2.27 -5.75
N PHE A 112 2.01 1.62 -4.66
CA PHE A 112 2.14 2.22 -3.32
C PHE A 112 3.58 2.28 -2.82
N GLY A 113 4.54 2.10 -3.73
CA GLY A 113 5.96 1.96 -3.42
C GLY A 113 6.27 0.71 -2.59
N SER A 114 7.56 0.53 -2.31
CA SER A 114 8.08 -0.54 -1.47
C SER A 114 7.25 -0.72 -0.20
N GLY A 115 7.01 -1.97 0.19
CA GLY A 115 6.46 -2.31 1.51
C GLY A 115 7.31 -1.74 2.67
N ALA A 116 7.00 -2.11 3.91
CA ALA A 116 7.72 -1.58 5.06
C ALA A 116 9.25 -1.73 4.93
N VAL A 117 9.96 -0.61 5.04
CA VAL A 117 11.40 -0.50 4.83
C VAL A 117 12.13 -0.87 6.12
N LYS A 118 13.17 -1.70 6.03
CA LYS A 118 13.99 -2.12 7.19
C LYS A 118 15.32 -1.38 7.33
N MET A 119 15.58 -0.41 6.45
CA MET A 119 16.79 0.42 6.50
C MET A 119 16.92 1.15 7.84
N LYS A 120 18.15 1.33 8.30
CA LYS A 120 18.50 2.08 9.52
C LYS A 120 19.50 3.16 9.17
N ARG A 121 19.47 4.27 9.92
CA ARG A 121 20.34 5.45 9.71
C ARG A 121 20.26 6.02 8.29
N HIS A 122 19.14 5.80 7.60
CA HIS A 122 18.87 6.35 6.27
C HIS A 122 18.31 7.77 6.34
N THR A 123 18.37 8.46 5.21
CA THR A 123 17.74 9.76 4.98
C THR A 123 16.37 9.57 4.34
N ILE A 124 15.33 10.20 4.88
CA ILE A 124 13.98 10.16 4.30
C ILE A 124 13.74 11.48 3.57
N ILE A 125 13.37 11.43 2.30
CA ILE A 125 13.02 12.58 1.47
C ILE A 125 11.50 12.59 1.27
N VAL A 126 10.85 13.71 1.54
CA VAL A 126 9.40 13.85 1.43
C VAL A 126 9.02 14.53 0.12
N GLY A 127 8.17 13.87 -0.67
CA GLY A 127 7.73 14.30 -1.98
C GLY A 127 8.70 13.93 -3.11
N TRP A 128 8.22 14.08 -4.35
CA TRP A 128 8.99 13.89 -5.57
C TRP A 128 8.87 15.14 -6.44
N ASN A 129 9.97 15.91 -6.52
CA ASN A 129 10.06 17.15 -7.28
C ASN A 129 11.52 17.43 -7.67
N ALA A 130 11.76 18.50 -8.43
CA ALA A 130 13.11 18.86 -8.90
C ALA A 130 14.13 19.03 -7.75
N LYS A 131 13.72 19.59 -6.60
CA LYS A 131 14.59 19.75 -5.42
C LYS A 131 14.94 18.39 -4.81
N ALA A 132 13.97 17.46 -4.74
CA ALA A 132 14.18 16.10 -4.25
C ALA A 132 15.10 15.29 -5.17
N GLU A 133 14.91 15.38 -6.50
CA GLU A 133 15.77 14.72 -7.49
C GLU A 133 17.24 15.14 -7.35
N GLU A 134 17.47 16.42 -7.07
CA GLU A 134 18.82 16.95 -6.88
C GLU A 134 19.47 16.46 -5.59
N ALA A 135 18.74 16.45 -4.46
CA ALA A 135 19.22 15.85 -3.23
C ALA A 135 19.54 14.35 -3.41
N ILE A 136 18.73 13.63 -4.20
CA ILE A 136 18.97 12.21 -4.48
C ILE A 136 20.27 12.00 -5.25
N LYS A 137 20.57 12.85 -6.25
CA LYS A 137 21.84 12.79 -6.98
C LYS A 137 23.03 12.94 -6.05
N GLU A 138 22.96 13.87 -5.10
CA GLU A 138 24.02 14.07 -4.11
C GLU A 138 24.16 12.89 -3.15
N LEU A 139 23.05 12.37 -2.59
CA LEU A 139 23.07 11.20 -1.71
C LEU A 139 23.58 9.93 -2.41
N LYS A 140 23.21 9.73 -3.69
CA LYS A 140 23.76 8.65 -4.53
C LYS A 140 25.28 8.80 -4.68
N SER A 141 25.79 10.03 -4.84
CA SER A 141 27.24 10.27 -4.98
C SER A 141 28.05 10.01 -3.71
N GLU A 142 27.44 10.16 -2.54
CA GLU A 142 28.06 9.91 -1.23
C GLU A 142 27.80 8.49 -0.68
N ASP A 143 27.11 7.63 -1.44
CA ASP A 143 26.68 6.29 -1.01
C ASP A 143 25.85 6.31 0.29
N GLU A 144 25.08 7.37 0.51
CA GLU A 144 24.17 7.47 1.65
C GLU A 144 22.86 6.74 1.37
N ALA A 145 22.42 5.87 2.28
CA ALA A 145 21.13 5.20 2.16
C ALA A 145 19.96 6.20 2.29
N PHE A 146 19.03 6.20 1.34
CA PHE A 146 17.88 7.10 1.33
C PHE A 146 16.56 6.42 0.94
N LEU A 147 15.44 7.08 1.25
CA LEU A 147 14.07 6.63 0.96
C LEU A 147 13.19 7.82 0.58
N VAL A 148 12.44 7.72 -0.51
CA VAL A 148 11.44 8.73 -0.92
C VAL A 148 10.07 8.38 -0.34
N VAL A 149 9.33 9.36 0.19
CA VAL A 149 7.99 9.16 0.76
C VAL A 149 7.05 10.27 0.31
N GLY A 150 5.85 9.94 -0.19
CA GLY A 150 4.89 10.97 -0.58
C GLY A 150 3.54 10.41 -0.99
N SER A 151 2.52 11.27 -1.00
CA SER A 151 1.15 10.94 -1.43
C SER A 151 1.06 10.82 -2.96
N GLU A 152 1.81 11.68 -3.66
CA GLU A 152 1.85 11.77 -5.12
C GLU A 152 3.29 11.52 -5.56
N LEU A 153 3.56 10.29 -6.00
CA LEU A 153 4.88 9.86 -6.46
C LEU A 153 4.76 9.36 -7.90
N ASP A 154 5.74 9.71 -8.74
CA ASP A 154 5.90 9.07 -10.05
C ASP A 154 6.58 7.71 -9.87
N HIS A 155 5.74 6.69 -9.66
CA HIS A 155 6.19 5.31 -9.47
C HIS A 155 7.00 4.77 -10.66
N ALA A 156 6.69 5.20 -11.89
CA ALA A 156 7.40 4.74 -13.07
C ALA A 156 8.83 5.29 -13.10
N ALA A 157 9.00 6.59 -12.85
CA ALA A 157 10.31 7.23 -12.78
C ALA A 157 11.17 6.64 -11.63
N LEU A 158 10.59 6.52 -10.44
CA LEU A 158 11.28 6.00 -9.26
C LEU A 158 11.72 4.54 -9.44
N ASN A 159 10.86 3.68 -10.02
CA ASN A 159 11.21 2.28 -10.28
C ASN A 159 12.27 2.14 -11.40
N ALA A 160 12.23 2.98 -12.43
CA ALA A 160 13.22 2.95 -13.51
C ALA A 160 14.64 3.32 -13.01
N GLU A 161 14.72 4.18 -12.00
CA GLU A 161 15.98 4.55 -11.34
C GLU A 161 16.36 3.65 -10.14
N GLU A 162 15.61 2.57 -9.91
CA GLU A 162 15.77 1.67 -8.75
C GLU A 162 15.73 2.39 -7.40
N ILE A 163 14.97 3.49 -7.31
CA ILE A 163 14.84 4.28 -6.09
C ILE A 163 13.78 3.66 -5.18
N GLN A 164 14.21 3.32 -3.97
CA GLN A 164 13.29 2.85 -2.94
C GLN A 164 12.37 3.99 -2.49
N HIS A 165 11.06 3.72 -2.46
CA HIS A 165 10.05 4.73 -2.13
C HIS A 165 8.83 4.13 -1.44
N ILE A 166 8.06 4.95 -0.72
CA ILE A 166 6.78 4.60 -0.09
C ILE A 166 5.73 5.61 -0.52
N SER A 167 4.65 5.12 -1.11
CA SER A 167 3.45 5.92 -1.33
C SER A 167 2.59 5.94 -0.06
N GLY A 168 2.17 7.15 0.31
CA GLY A 168 1.32 7.41 1.44
C GLY A 168 1.53 8.81 1.98
N ASP A 169 0.50 9.32 2.66
CA ASP A 169 0.52 10.65 3.26
C ASP A 169 1.59 10.71 4.38
N PRO A 170 2.61 11.59 4.26
CA PRO A 170 3.72 11.70 5.21
C PRO A 170 3.30 12.25 6.59
N THR A 171 2.06 12.69 6.76
CA THR A 171 1.49 13.11 8.04
C THR A 171 0.88 11.94 8.83
N LYS A 172 0.61 10.80 8.16
CA LYS A 172 -0.05 9.65 8.79
C LYS A 172 0.93 8.75 9.51
N SER A 173 0.49 8.27 10.67
CA SER A 173 1.32 7.40 11.52
C SER A 173 1.70 6.08 10.84
N GLU A 174 0.82 5.56 9.98
CA GLU A 174 1.04 4.32 9.23
C GLU A 174 2.19 4.46 8.23
N THR A 175 2.18 5.50 7.39
CA THR A 175 3.24 5.81 6.42
C THR A 175 4.59 5.98 7.11
N LEU A 176 4.63 6.77 8.18
CA LEU A 176 5.85 7.03 8.95
C LEU A 176 6.40 5.77 9.65
N SER A 177 5.51 4.85 10.05
CA SER A 177 5.93 3.56 10.59
C SER A 177 6.51 2.65 9.50
N ARG A 178 5.93 2.66 8.29
CA ARG A 178 6.44 1.90 7.13
C ARG A 178 7.81 2.42 6.68
N SER A 179 8.10 3.71 6.82
CA SER A 179 9.39 4.32 6.46
C SER A 179 10.50 4.12 7.49
N ASN A 180 10.20 3.43 8.60
CA ASN A 180 11.11 3.24 9.73
C ASN A 180 11.68 4.55 10.30
N ILE A 181 10.82 5.56 10.45
CA ILE A 181 11.20 6.91 10.90
C ILE A 181 11.95 6.95 12.25
N LYS A 182 11.76 5.94 13.10
CA LYS A 182 12.38 5.84 14.43
C LYS A 182 13.90 5.66 14.37
N GLU A 183 14.40 4.99 13.33
CA GLU A 183 15.82 4.70 13.15
C GLU A 183 16.45 5.57 12.04
N ALA A 184 15.67 6.46 11.43
CA ALA A 184 16.14 7.37 10.39
C ALA A 184 17.10 8.43 10.98
N LYS A 185 18.13 8.78 10.19
CA LYS A 185 19.18 9.75 10.56
C LYS A 185 18.69 11.18 10.31
N THR A 186 18.15 11.42 9.11
CA THR A 186 17.74 12.74 8.64
C THR A 186 16.39 12.65 7.91
N LEU A 187 15.55 13.66 8.07
CA LEU A 187 14.37 13.92 7.26
C LEU A 187 14.63 15.17 6.41
N MET A 188 14.47 15.08 5.10
CA MET A 188 14.48 16.19 4.16
C MET A 188 13.05 16.45 3.67
N ILE A 189 12.57 17.68 3.81
CA ILE A 189 11.25 18.11 3.36
C ILE A 189 11.41 19.22 2.31
N PRO A 190 11.72 18.86 1.05
CA PRO A 190 11.85 19.81 -0.06
C PRO A 190 10.50 20.22 -0.66
N LEU A 191 9.48 20.47 0.17
CA LEU A 191 8.14 20.85 -0.30
C LEU A 191 8.03 22.35 -0.55
N GLU A 192 7.08 22.73 -1.41
CA GLU A 192 6.79 24.15 -1.73
C GLU A 192 5.71 24.74 -0.82
N ASP A 193 4.84 23.90 -0.24
CA ASP A 193 3.85 24.34 0.74
C ASP A 193 4.45 24.31 2.16
N ASP A 194 4.63 25.50 2.73
CA ASP A 194 5.13 25.66 4.10
C ASP A 194 4.19 25.02 5.14
N SER A 195 2.88 25.02 4.90
CA SER A 195 1.87 24.44 5.80
C SER A 195 2.02 22.92 5.85
N GLU A 196 2.18 22.29 4.69
CA GLU A 196 2.45 20.85 4.58
C GLU A 196 3.80 20.51 5.23
N THR A 197 4.83 21.32 4.97
CA THR A 197 6.15 21.17 5.57
C THR A 197 6.09 21.15 7.10
N ILE A 198 5.39 22.10 7.70
CA ILE A 198 5.19 22.18 9.15
C ILE A 198 4.45 20.94 9.66
N MET A 199 3.37 20.53 8.97
CA MET A 199 2.55 19.39 9.38
C MET A 199 3.35 18.08 9.37
N VAL A 200 4.13 17.83 8.31
CA VAL A 200 5.02 16.67 8.20
C VAL A 200 6.08 16.70 9.28
N ALA A 201 6.73 17.85 9.48
CA ALA A 201 7.76 18.03 10.50
C ALA A 201 7.23 17.70 11.90
N LEU A 202 6.04 18.17 12.25
CA LEU A 202 5.38 17.88 13.53
C LEU A 202 4.98 16.41 13.67
N ALA A 203 4.40 15.82 12.63
CA ALA A 203 4.00 14.41 12.62
C ALA A 203 5.21 13.49 12.85
N VAL A 204 6.33 13.78 12.19
CA VAL A 204 7.59 13.07 12.37
C VAL A 204 8.17 13.29 13.77
N ARG A 205 8.21 14.54 14.26
CA ARG A 205 8.77 14.86 15.57
C ARG A 205 8.05 14.14 16.71
N LYS A 206 6.74 13.92 16.56
CA LYS A 206 5.93 13.11 17.50
C LYS A 206 6.41 11.65 17.57
N GLN A 207 6.91 11.08 16.47
CA GLN A 207 7.39 9.68 16.42
C GLN A 207 8.89 9.54 16.72
N ASN A 208 9.69 10.48 16.25
CA ASN A 208 11.13 10.53 16.49
C ASN A 208 11.54 11.97 16.89
N PRO A 209 11.58 12.26 18.21
CA PRO A 209 11.95 13.60 18.69
C PRO A 209 13.37 14.02 18.33
N ASN A 210 14.26 13.05 18.06
CA ASN A 210 15.70 13.27 17.90
C ASN A 210 16.18 13.34 16.45
N ILE A 211 15.32 13.06 15.48
CA ILE A 211 15.69 13.11 14.06
C ILE A 211 16.15 14.51 13.64
N ASN A 212 17.18 14.57 12.81
CA ASN A 212 17.61 15.80 12.17
C ASN A 212 16.62 16.15 11.05
N ILE A 213 16.00 17.32 11.09
CA ILE A 213 15.02 17.75 10.07
C ILE A 213 15.63 18.91 9.29
N ILE A 214 15.70 18.74 7.97
CA ILE A 214 16.07 19.75 6.99
C ILE A 214 14.81 20.05 6.18
N ALA A 215 14.33 21.28 6.23
CA ALA A 215 13.08 21.67 5.56
C ALA A 215 13.33 22.88 4.67
N THR A 216 12.68 22.91 3.50
CA THR A 216 12.59 24.14 2.71
C THR A 216 11.49 25.03 3.26
N CYS A 217 11.69 26.34 3.13
CA CYS A 217 10.67 27.31 3.49
C CYS A 217 10.62 28.39 2.39
N GLU A 218 9.43 28.61 1.84
CA GLU A 218 9.18 29.59 0.79
C GLU A 218 8.93 30.99 1.37
N ALA A 219 8.07 31.10 2.39
CA ALA A 219 7.77 32.38 3.03
C ALA A 219 8.67 32.64 4.25
N ARG A 220 9.43 33.74 4.21
CA ARG A 220 10.35 34.13 5.31
C ARG A 220 9.66 34.27 6.66
N GLU A 221 8.39 34.64 6.67
CA GLU A 221 7.55 34.78 7.88
C GLU A 221 7.33 33.44 8.60
N HIS A 222 7.28 32.33 7.86
CA HIS A 222 7.06 30.99 8.43
C HIS A 222 8.34 30.38 9.03
N VAL A 223 9.52 30.97 8.78
CA VAL A 223 10.80 30.47 9.31
C VAL A 223 10.79 30.44 10.84
N GLU A 224 10.22 31.46 11.49
CA GLU A 224 10.14 31.50 12.96
C GLU A 224 9.14 30.49 13.52
N LEU A 225 7.99 30.32 12.86
CA LEU A 225 7.01 29.29 13.19
C LEU A 225 7.63 27.90 13.08
N MET A 226 8.33 27.62 11.98
CA MET A 226 9.05 26.37 11.82
C MET A 226 10.07 26.22 12.95
N ARG A 227 10.95 27.19 13.22
CA ARG A 227 11.93 27.11 14.32
C ARG A 227 11.29 26.85 15.69
N GLY A 228 10.13 27.44 15.96
CA GLY A 228 9.40 27.31 17.21
C GLY A 228 8.54 26.05 17.31
N ALA A 229 8.21 25.41 16.18
CA ALA A 229 7.33 24.25 16.11
C ALA A 229 8.03 22.96 16.58
N GLY A 230 8.71 22.93 17.72
CA GLY A 230 9.29 21.70 18.28
C GLY A 230 10.38 21.92 19.33
N ASN A 231 10.73 20.87 20.06
CA ASN A 231 11.73 20.94 21.13
C ASN A 231 13.20 21.05 20.65
N LYS A 232 13.44 21.03 19.33
CA LYS A 232 14.76 21.18 18.71
C LYS A 232 14.65 22.07 17.46
N PRO A 233 15.61 22.98 17.23
CA PRO A 233 15.60 23.85 16.06
C PRO A 233 15.69 23.02 14.77
N TYR A 234 14.96 23.47 13.76
CA TYR A 234 15.00 22.93 12.40
C TYR A 234 16.15 23.56 11.62
N ASN A 235 16.80 22.75 10.78
CA ASN A 235 17.69 23.28 9.77
C ASN A 235 16.82 23.74 8.58
N ILE A 236 16.55 25.04 8.51
CA ILE A 236 15.67 25.60 7.48
C ILE A 236 16.53 26.18 6.36
N LEU A 237 16.26 25.74 5.13
CA LEU A 237 16.86 26.28 3.92
C LEU A 237 15.80 27.14 3.21
N CYS A 238 16.05 28.44 3.13
CA CYS A 238 15.20 29.34 2.36
C CYS A 238 15.40 29.10 0.86
N ARG A 239 14.35 29.37 0.07
CA ARG A 239 14.26 29.19 -1.40
C ARG A 239 15.57 29.41 -2.18
N ASP A 240 16.30 30.47 -1.88
CA ASP A 240 17.49 30.87 -2.66
C ASP A 240 18.77 30.08 -2.35
N LYS A 241 18.74 29.13 -1.39
CA LYS A 241 19.91 28.41 -0.89
C LYS A 241 19.86 26.88 -1.10
N TRP A 242 18.86 26.39 -1.84
CA TRP A 242 18.81 25.01 -2.34
C TRP A 242 19.34 25.02 -3.78
N PRO A 243 20.42 24.29 -4.12
CA PRO A 243 20.90 23.02 -3.54
C PRO A 243 22.37 23.13 -3.10
N LEU A 244 22.65 23.08 -1.79
CA LEU A 244 23.96 22.85 -1.17
C LEU A 244 25.22 23.58 -1.69
N THR A 245 25.12 24.55 -2.59
CA THR A 245 26.19 25.49 -2.94
C THR A 245 25.98 26.78 -2.18
N CYS A 246 26.18 26.73 -0.85
CA CYS A 246 26.53 27.96 -0.15
C CYS A 246 27.95 28.32 -0.60
N SER A 247 28.09 29.40 -1.37
CA SER A 247 29.35 30.08 -1.67
C SER A 247 30.12 30.57 -0.42
N CYS A 248 29.64 30.21 0.77
CA CYS A 248 30.19 30.56 2.08
C CYS A 248 31.16 29.53 2.69
N GLY A 249 31.52 28.43 1.98
CA GLY A 249 32.60 27.54 2.41
C GLY A 249 32.29 26.61 3.60
N TYR A 250 31.04 26.49 4.03
CA TYR A 250 30.63 25.48 5.02
C TYR A 250 30.28 24.17 4.33
N ARG A 251 31.24 23.24 4.33
CA ARG A 251 31.07 21.85 3.90
C ARG A 251 30.13 21.12 4.88
N ALA A 252 29.24 20.27 4.35
CA ALA A 252 28.34 19.43 5.13
C ALA A 252 29.13 18.44 6.01
N SER A 253 29.52 18.86 7.21
CA SER A 253 30.16 17.97 8.20
C SER A 253 29.22 17.75 9.37
N GLY A 254 28.32 16.76 9.27
CA GLY A 254 27.70 16.02 10.39
C GLY A 254 27.06 16.78 11.57
N ARG A 255 26.97 18.11 11.54
CA ARG A 255 26.51 18.97 12.64
C ARG A 255 25.78 20.22 12.09
N GLY A 256 24.69 19.97 11.39
CA GLY A 256 23.65 20.97 11.11
C GLY A 256 23.97 22.05 10.06
N PHE A 257 22.93 22.47 9.34
CA PHE A 257 22.98 23.60 8.43
C PHE A 257 22.58 24.86 9.20
N TYR A 258 23.56 25.67 9.58
CA TYR A 258 23.31 26.97 10.20
C TYR A 258 23.25 28.05 9.12
N CYS A 259 22.09 28.68 8.96
CA CYS A 259 22.02 30.00 8.34
C CYS A 259 22.70 30.97 9.32
N GLY A 260 23.93 31.38 9.00
CA GLY A 260 24.75 32.26 9.82
C GLY A 260 24.05 33.60 10.06
N ARG A 261 24.22 34.13 11.28
CA ARG A 261 23.75 35.42 11.80
C ARG A 261 24.29 36.67 11.07
N ASN A 262 24.96 36.55 9.93
CA ASN A 262 25.79 37.63 9.38
C ASN A 262 25.21 38.40 8.19
N ASP A 263 23.96 38.15 7.78
CA ASP A 263 23.30 38.96 6.74
C ASP A 263 22.41 40.06 7.35
N ILE A 264 22.81 40.63 8.50
CA ILE A 264 22.25 41.88 9.04
C ILE A 264 23.22 42.99 8.69
N GLY A 265 23.06 43.51 7.47
CA GLY A 265 23.74 44.68 6.93
C GLY A 265 22.88 45.28 5.84
#